data_AF-A0A7C1ASG3-F1
#
_entry.id   AF-A0A7C1ASG3-F1
#
_cell.length_a   1.000
_cell.length_b   1.000
_cell.length_c   1.000
_cell.angle_alpha   90.00
_cell.angle_beta   90.00
_cell.angle_gamma   90.00
#
_symmetry.space_group_name_H-M   'P 1'
#
loop_
_entity.id
_entity.type
_entity.pdbx_description
1 polymer ?
#
loop_
_entity_poly.entity_id
_entity_poly.type
_entity_poly.pdbx_seq_one_letter_code
_entity_poly.pdbx_strand_id
1 'polypeptide(L)'
;MKRLYLVRHAKSSWDDPGLHDSDRPLNKRGKRDAPFMGERLKKYHVVPDIIVSSPAKRALKTAKIIAKKINYPVKKIKTANIIYNGNSFDLLSFIRNTDEAVNEAMLFGHNPEITGLANYFSNKIIPNMPTCGILCVEFNTGSWKEVAAENGTVLFFDYPGKHRTV
;
A
#
# COMPACT_ATOMS: atom_id res chain seq x y z
N MET A 1 3.07 -15.49 12.63
CA MET A 1 2.88 -14.03 12.51
C MET A 1 2.59 -13.71 11.06
N LYS A 2 1.74 -12.71 10.80
CA LYS A 2 1.46 -12.18 9.45
C LYS A 2 1.80 -10.69 9.42
N ARG A 3 2.27 -10.16 8.30
CA ARG A 3 2.62 -8.74 8.16
C ARG A 3 1.99 -8.13 6.93
N LEU A 4 1.29 -7.01 7.12
CA LEU A 4 0.61 -6.27 6.08
C LEU A 4 1.22 -4.89 5.91
N TYR A 5 1.54 -4.54 4.67
CA TYR A 5 1.91 -3.19 4.28
C TYR A 5 0.78 -2.57 3.47
N LEU A 6 0.16 -1.51 3.99
CA LEU A 6 -0.85 -0.73 3.29
C LEU A 6 -0.20 0.50 2.67
N VAL A 7 -0.27 0.62 1.34
CA VAL A 7 0.35 1.70 0.59
C VAL A 7 -0.70 2.46 -0.20
N ARG A 8 -0.84 3.77 0.06
CA ARG A 8 -1.60 4.64 -0.86
C ARG A 8 -0.73 4.97 -2.07
N HIS A 9 -1.29 4.92 -3.27
CA HIS A 9 -0.58 5.32 -4.49
C HIS A 9 0.10 6.70 -4.36
N ALA A 10 1.19 6.90 -5.10
CA ALA A 10 1.88 8.18 -5.16
C ALA A 10 1.05 9.23 -5.92
N LYS A 11 1.39 10.52 -5.76
CA LYS A 11 0.58 11.62 -6.28
C LYS A 11 0.36 11.50 -7.81
N SER A 12 -0.90 11.49 -8.22
CA SER A 12 -1.33 11.45 -9.63
C SER A 12 -1.47 12.85 -10.22
N SER A 13 -1.47 12.91 -11.56
CA SER A 13 -1.77 14.11 -12.35
C SER A 13 -3.28 14.25 -12.59
N TRP A 14 -3.71 15.48 -12.85
CA TRP A 14 -5.04 15.88 -13.33
C TRP A 14 -4.92 16.75 -14.59
N ASP A 15 -3.75 16.78 -15.22
CA ASP A 15 -3.42 17.75 -16.26
C ASP A 15 -4.15 17.47 -17.59
N ASP A 16 -4.74 16.28 -17.72
CA ASP A 16 -5.57 15.89 -18.86
C ASP A 16 -6.99 15.55 -18.36
N PRO A 17 -7.97 16.44 -18.59
CA PRO A 17 -9.35 16.25 -18.15
C PRO A 17 -10.10 15.19 -18.97
N GLY A 18 -9.59 14.77 -20.13
CA GLY A 18 -10.21 13.73 -20.97
C GLY A 18 -9.85 12.30 -20.55
N LEU A 19 -8.89 12.12 -19.65
CA LEU A 19 -8.50 10.79 -19.16
C LEU A 19 -9.51 10.21 -18.18
N HIS A 20 -9.89 8.96 -18.42
CA HIS A 20 -10.55 8.14 -17.39
C HIS A 20 -9.73 8.12 -16.10
N ASP A 21 -10.38 8.10 -14.94
CA ASP A 21 -9.68 8.16 -13.65
C ASP A 21 -8.64 7.05 -13.50
N SER A 22 -8.99 5.82 -13.91
CA SER A 22 -8.11 4.65 -13.88
C SER A 22 -6.82 4.84 -14.70
N ASP A 23 -6.85 5.71 -15.71
CA ASP A 23 -5.75 5.99 -16.62
C ASP A 23 -4.85 7.14 -16.18
N ARG A 24 -5.19 7.83 -15.09
CA ARG A 24 -4.41 8.97 -14.63
C ARG A 24 -2.98 8.57 -14.24
N PRO A 25 -1.95 9.21 -14.83
CA PRO A 25 -0.56 8.88 -14.53
C PRO A 25 -0.10 9.53 -13.22
N LEU A 26 1.09 9.12 -12.75
CA LEU A 26 1.80 9.83 -11.69
C LEU A 26 2.28 11.20 -12.19
N ASN A 27 2.17 12.23 -11.34
CA ASN A 27 2.75 13.54 -11.64
C ASN A 27 4.25 13.60 -11.27
N LYS A 28 4.91 14.75 -11.50
CA LYS A 28 6.34 14.95 -11.19
C LYS A 28 6.66 14.63 -9.72
N ARG A 29 5.81 15.07 -8.79
CA ARG A 29 5.96 14.77 -7.36
C ARG A 29 5.82 13.27 -7.07
N GLY A 30 4.82 12.59 -7.63
CA GLY A 30 4.62 11.16 -7.45
C GLY A 30 5.78 10.31 -7.99
N LYS A 31 6.34 10.70 -9.15
CA LYS A 31 7.52 10.05 -9.74
C LYS A 31 8.79 10.20 -8.91
N ARG A 32 8.89 11.25 -8.07
CA ARG A 32 9.99 11.46 -7.11
C ARG A 32 9.71 10.80 -5.76
N ASP A 33 8.49 10.90 -5.26
CA ASP A 33 8.12 10.41 -3.93
C ASP A 33 8.10 8.85 -3.89
N ALA A 34 7.68 8.18 -4.96
CA ALA A 34 7.66 6.71 -5.04
C ALA A 34 9.05 6.03 -4.89
N PRO A 35 10.09 6.39 -5.66
CA PRO A 35 11.41 5.79 -5.50
C PRO A 35 12.02 6.14 -4.13
N PHE A 36 11.77 7.35 -3.62
CA PHE A 36 12.22 7.75 -2.28
C PHE A 36 11.66 6.83 -1.19
N MET A 37 10.35 6.58 -1.19
CA MET A 37 9.74 5.67 -0.20
C MET A 37 10.16 4.22 -0.41
N GLY A 38 10.44 3.81 -1.65
CA GLY A 38 11.05 2.51 -1.94
C GLY A 38 12.44 2.34 -1.28
N GLU A 39 13.29 3.37 -1.30
CA GLU A 39 14.58 3.34 -0.59
C GLU A 39 14.40 3.27 0.93
N ARG A 40 13.36 3.89 1.47
CA ARG A 40 13.04 3.78 2.90
C ARG A 40 12.65 2.37 3.28
N LEU A 41 11.78 1.72 2.51
CA LEU A 41 11.42 0.31 2.71
C LEU A 41 12.64 -0.60 2.62
N LYS A 42 13.57 -0.32 1.69
CA LYS A 42 14.84 -1.04 1.60
C LYS A 42 15.67 -0.90 2.89
N LYS A 43 15.76 0.30 3.46
CA LYS A 43 16.44 0.54 4.76
C LYS A 43 15.76 -0.16 5.93
N TYR A 44 14.45 -0.38 5.86
CA TYR A 44 13.71 -1.20 6.83
C TYR A 44 13.82 -2.71 6.56
N HIS A 45 14.60 -3.14 5.56
CA HIS A 45 14.76 -4.54 5.18
C HIS A 45 13.43 -5.21 4.81
N VAL A 46 12.49 -4.46 4.22
CA VAL A 46 11.17 -4.98 3.82
C VAL A 46 11.31 -5.86 2.57
N VAL A 47 10.87 -7.12 2.69
CA VAL A 47 10.90 -8.12 1.62
C VAL A 47 9.56 -8.86 1.60
N PRO A 48 8.52 -8.31 0.95
CA PRO A 48 7.21 -8.94 0.94
C PRO A 48 7.22 -10.19 0.05
N ASP A 49 6.52 -11.23 0.47
CA ASP A 49 6.31 -12.45 -0.35
C ASP A 49 5.43 -12.11 -1.57
N ILE A 50 4.46 -11.22 -1.37
CA ILE A 50 3.53 -10.81 -2.41
C ILE A 50 3.31 -9.29 -2.43
N ILE A 51 3.30 -8.75 -3.65
CA ILE A 51 2.80 -7.39 -3.92
C ILE A 51 1.52 -7.49 -4.75
N VAL A 52 0.46 -6.86 -4.25
CA VAL A 52 -0.81 -6.72 -4.97
C VAL A 52 -1.17 -5.25 -5.13
N SER A 53 -1.56 -4.85 -6.33
CA SER A 53 -1.94 -3.47 -6.63
C SER A 53 -3.35 -3.38 -7.20
N SER A 54 -4.02 -2.26 -6.95
CA SER A 54 -5.09 -1.82 -7.84
C SER A 54 -4.59 -1.75 -9.29
N PRO A 55 -5.44 -2.10 -10.29
CA PRO A 55 -5.09 -2.01 -11.71
C PRO A 55 -4.90 -0.57 -12.21
N ALA A 56 -5.38 0.45 -11.50
CA ALA A 56 -5.27 1.85 -11.92
C ALA A 56 -3.79 2.25 -12.15
N LYS A 57 -3.53 2.98 -13.25
CA LYS A 57 -2.16 3.30 -13.72
C LYS A 57 -1.30 3.91 -12.62
N ARG A 58 -1.83 4.84 -11.82
CA ARG A 58 -1.13 5.47 -10.69
C ARG A 58 -0.71 4.47 -9.60
N ALA A 59 -1.58 3.53 -9.23
CA ALA A 59 -1.30 2.55 -8.18
C ALA A 59 -0.27 1.53 -8.68
N LEU A 60 -0.52 0.93 -9.85
CA LEU A 60 0.38 -0.04 -10.45
C LEU A 60 1.76 0.56 -10.76
N LYS A 61 1.83 1.80 -11.24
CA LYS A 61 3.11 2.48 -11.45
C LYS A 61 3.86 2.71 -10.14
N THR A 62 3.16 3.08 -9.06
CA THR A 62 3.75 3.22 -7.72
C THR A 62 4.32 1.88 -7.25
N ALA A 63 3.53 0.80 -7.34
CA ALA A 63 3.95 -0.56 -6.98
C ALA A 63 5.20 -1.00 -7.75
N LYS A 64 5.21 -0.80 -9.08
CA LYS A 64 6.35 -1.13 -9.94
C LYS A 64 7.63 -0.37 -9.57
N ILE A 65 7.51 0.90 -9.19
CA ILE A 65 8.66 1.71 -8.78
C ILE A 65 9.21 1.22 -7.43
N ILE A 66 8.34 1.03 -6.44
CA ILE A 66 8.74 0.57 -5.11
C ILE A 66 9.32 -0.84 -5.18
N ALA A 67 8.69 -1.77 -5.91
CA ALA A 67 9.16 -3.13 -6.10
C ALA A 67 10.62 -3.18 -6.59
N LYS A 68 10.98 -2.34 -7.57
CA LYS A 68 12.37 -2.24 -8.06
C LYS A 68 13.35 -1.81 -6.96
N LYS A 69 12.94 -0.93 -6.05
CA LYS A 69 13.81 -0.43 -4.96
C LYS A 69 14.07 -1.49 -3.90
N ILE A 70 13.08 -2.33 -3.61
CA ILE A 70 13.19 -3.45 -2.66
C ILE A 70 13.56 -4.77 -3.36
N ASN A 71 14.05 -4.71 -4.60
CA ASN A 71 14.45 -5.88 -5.41
C ASN A 71 13.34 -6.94 -5.62
N TYR A 72 12.07 -6.58 -5.49
CA TYR A 72 10.95 -7.46 -5.79
C TYR A 72 10.73 -7.57 -7.31
N PRO A 73 10.62 -8.78 -7.89
CA PRO A 73 10.43 -8.94 -9.33
C PRO A 73 9.11 -8.30 -9.81
N VAL A 74 9.21 -7.25 -10.63
CA VAL A 74 8.04 -6.50 -11.14
C VAL A 74 7.00 -7.40 -11.82
N LYS A 75 7.45 -8.46 -12.51
CA LYS A 75 6.57 -9.44 -13.18
C LYS A 75 5.72 -10.29 -12.22
N LYS A 76 6.07 -10.34 -10.94
CA LYS A 76 5.32 -11.07 -9.90
C LYS A 76 4.24 -10.22 -9.23
N ILE A 77 4.19 -8.92 -9.50
CA ILE A 77 3.14 -8.04 -8.97
C ILE A 77 1.79 -8.52 -9.52
N LYS A 78 0.86 -8.85 -8.62
CA LYS A 78 -0.52 -9.17 -8.98
C LYS A 78 -1.38 -7.92 -8.99
N THR A 79 -2.48 -7.97 -9.73
CA THR A 79 -3.51 -6.92 -9.72
C THR A 79 -4.83 -7.49 -9.27
N ALA A 80 -5.60 -6.73 -8.49
CA ALA A 80 -6.96 -7.11 -8.11
C ALA A 80 -7.90 -5.90 -8.24
N ASN A 81 -9.00 -6.09 -9.00
CA ASN A 81 -9.99 -5.04 -9.26
C ASN A 81 -10.69 -4.56 -7.98
N ILE A 82 -10.82 -5.44 -6.98
CA ILE A 82 -11.42 -5.11 -5.68
C ILE A 82 -10.67 -4.00 -4.95
N ILE A 83 -9.37 -3.81 -5.21
CA ILE A 83 -8.57 -2.74 -4.61
C ILE A 83 -8.88 -1.38 -5.24
N TYR A 84 -9.50 -1.35 -6.43
CA TYR A 84 -9.95 -0.11 -7.09
C TYR A 84 -11.40 0.22 -6.79
N ASN A 85 -12.29 -0.77 -6.83
CA ASN A 85 -13.74 -0.57 -6.79
C ASN A 85 -14.40 -1.00 -5.47
N GLY A 86 -13.68 -1.73 -4.62
CA GLY A 86 -14.20 -2.21 -3.34
C GLY A 86 -14.10 -1.16 -2.25
N ASN A 87 -14.88 -1.34 -1.19
CA ASN A 87 -14.84 -0.56 0.03
C ASN A 87 -13.88 -1.19 1.08
N SER A 88 -13.71 -0.56 2.24
CA SER A 88 -12.79 -1.06 3.28
C SER A 88 -13.10 -2.49 3.75
N PHE A 89 -14.38 -2.90 3.79
CA PHE A 89 -14.77 -4.27 4.15
C PHE A 89 -14.38 -5.27 3.06
N ASP A 90 -14.54 -4.90 1.79
CA ASP A 90 -14.11 -5.73 0.66
C ASP A 90 -12.59 -5.92 0.67
N LEU A 91 -11.83 -4.86 0.95
CA LEU A 91 -10.37 -4.97 1.06
C LEU A 91 -9.96 -5.82 2.28
N LEU A 92 -10.63 -5.71 3.42
CA LEU A 92 -10.37 -6.57 4.58
C LEU A 92 -10.63 -8.05 4.24
N SER A 93 -11.78 -8.33 3.62
CA SER A 93 -12.13 -9.66 3.13
C SER A 93 -11.10 -10.19 2.14
N PHE A 94 -10.62 -9.34 1.22
CA PHE A 94 -9.55 -9.69 0.29
C PHE A 94 -8.24 -10.05 1.02
N ILE A 95 -7.84 -9.25 2.01
CA ILE A 95 -6.64 -9.51 2.83
C ILE A 95 -6.77 -10.86 3.56
N ARG A 96 -7.93 -11.13 4.16
CA ARG A 96 -8.22 -12.38 4.89
C ARG A 96 -8.27 -13.64 4.01
N ASN A 97 -8.38 -13.47 2.69
CA ASN A 97 -8.31 -14.55 1.70
C ASN A 97 -6.93 -14.68 1.04
N THR A 98 -5.90 -14.02 1.57
CA THR A 98 -4.51 -14.24 1.13
C THR A 98 -4.09 -15.68 1.45
N ASP A 99 -3.31 -16.28 0.56
CA ASP A 99 -2.74 -17.62 0.74
C ASP A 99 -2.00 -17.72 2.08
N GLU A 100 -2.27 -18.77 2.86
CA GLU A 100 -1.67 -18.95 4.19
C GLU A 100 -0.15 -19.19 4.16
N ALA A 101 0.42 -19.57 3.02
CA ALA A 101 1.87 -19.65 2.83
C ALA A 101 2.54 -18.26 2.77
N VAL A 102 1.79 -17.19 2.51
CA VAL A 102 2.29 -15.80 2.53
C VAL A 102 2.43 -15.34 3.97
N ASN A 103 3.60 -14.84 4.35
CA ASN A 103 3.82 -14.21 5.66
C ASN A 103 3.76 -12.68 5.56
N GLU A 104 4.25 -12.11 4.47
CA GLU A 104 4.31 -10.66 4.25
C GLU A 104 3.59 -10.25 2.95
N ALA A 105 2.53 -9.44 3.07
CA ALA A 105 1.76 -8.93 1.93
C ALA A 105 1.81 -7.40 1.85
N MET A 106 2.06 -6.87 0.64
CA MET A 106 2.06 -5.42 0.39
C MET A 106 0.98 -5.04 -0.61
N LEU A 107 0.06 -4.18 -0.18
CA LEU A 107 -1.13 -3.75 -0.91
C LEU A 107 -1.03 -2.29 -1.36
N PHE A 108 -1.23 -2.03 -2.65
CA PHE A 108 -1.25 -0.69 -3.23
C PHE A 108 -2.66 -0.26 -3.64
N GLY A 109 -3.25 0.70 -2.91
CA GLY A 109 -4.63 1.13 -3.10
C GLY A 109 -4.84 2.64 -3.08
N HIS A 110 -6.10 3.02 -2.82
CA HIS A 110 -6.62 4.39 -2.92
C HIS A 110 -7.28 4.81 -1.61
N ASN A 111 -7.47 6.12 -1.46
CA ASN A 111 -8.35 6.64 -0.41
C ASN A 111 -9.77 6.78 -0.98
N PRO A 112 -10.80 6.65 -0.12
CA PRO A 112 -10.73 6.61 1.35
C PRO A 112 -10.37 5.25 1.97
N GLU A 113 -10.42 4.15 1.22
CA GLU A 113 -10.37 2.78 1.76
C GLU A 113 -9.05 2.43 2.47
N ILE A 114 -7.91 2.85 1.91
CA ILE A 114 -6.61 2.65 2.57
C ILE A 114 -6.54 3.39 3.91
N THR A 115 -7.19 4.56 4.03
CA THR A 115 -7.26 5.28 5.30
C THR A 115 -8.19 4.57 6.29
N GLY A 116 -9.34 4.08 5.81
CA GLY A 116 -10.27 3.28 6.62
C GLY A 116 -9.60 2.04 7.21
N LEU A 117 -8.93 1.24 6.37
CA LEU A 117 -8.18 0.07 6.83
C LEU A 117 -7.00 0.42 7.74
N ALA A 118 -6.26 1.47 7.42
CA ALA A 118 -5.16 1.92 8.26
C ALA A 118 -5.65 2.28 9.67
N ASN A 119 -6.80 2.95 9.77
CA ASN A 119 -7.42 3.28 11.06
C ASN A 119 -8.03 2.06 11.76
N TYR A 120 -8.55 1.08 11.01
CA TYR A 120 -9.03 -0.17 11.61
C TYR A 120 -7.91 -0.92 12.33
N PHE A 121 -6.69 -0.96 11.75
CA PHE A 121 -5.55 -1.66 12.34
C PHE A 121 -4.64 -0.80 13.24
N SER A 122 -4.91 0.50 13.36
CA SER A 122 -4.08 1.44 14.10
C SER A 122 -4.83 1.97 15.31
N ASN A 123 -4.16 2.00 16.46
CA ASN A 123 -4.67 2.71 17.64
C ASN A 123 -4.57 4.24 17.54
N LYS A 124 -3.97 4.77 16.47
CA LYS A 124 -3.88 6.20 16.16
C LYS A 124 -4.75 6.55 14.97
N ILE A 125 -5.51 7.62 15.10
CA ILE A 125 -6.29 8.18 14.01
C ILE A 125 -5.36 8.81 12.97
N ILE A 126 -5.43 8.32 11.74
CA ILE A 126 -4.83 8.88 10.54
C ILE A 126 -5.96 9.59 9.79
N PRO A 127 -6.03 10.94 9.81
CA PRO A 127 -7.13 11.66 9.17
C PRO A 127 -7.20 11.42 7.65
N ASN A 128 -6.04 11.29 7.01
CA ASN A 128 -5.92 10.97 5.60
C ASN A 128 -4.53 10.38 5.34
N MET A 129 -4.48 9.14 4.85
CA MET A 129 -3.24 8.51 4.40
C MET A 129 -2.57 9.38 3.32
N PRO A 130 -1.38 9.94 3.52
CA PRO A 130 -0.71 10.76 2.51
C PRO A 130 -0.43 9.95 1.24
N THR A 131 -0.34 10.62 0.07
CA THR A 131 0.09 9.94 -1.16
C THR A 131 1.48 9.34 -0.97
N CYS A 132 1.66 8.08 -1.39
CA CYS A 132 2.87 7.30 -1.13
C CYS A 132 3.15 7.04 0.37
N GLY A 133 2.14 7.19 1.23
CA GLY A 133 2.19 6.79 2.63
C GLY A 133 2.09 5.27 2.77
N ILE A 134 2.81 4.73 3.76
CA ILE A 134 2.94 3.32 4.04
C ILE A 134 2.69 3.09 5.53
N LEU A 135 1.74 2.21 5.84
CA LEU A 135 1.54 1.66 7.18
C LEU A 135 1.97 0.19 7.17
N CYS A 136 2.80 -0.21 8.11
CA CYS A 136 3.15 -1.61 8.36
C CYS A 136 2.50 -2.08 9.66
N VAL A 137 1.75 -3.17 9.58
CA VAL A 137 1.09 -3.81 10.71
C VAL A 137 1.54 -5.27 10.78
N GLU A 138 1.93 -5.72 11.96
CA GLU A 138 2.21 -7.12 12.25
C GLU A 138 1.09 -7.70 13.10
N PHE A 139 0.62 -8.89 12.74
CA PHE A 139 -0.45 -9.59 13.41
C PHE A 139 0.10 -10.80 14.16
N ASN A 140 -0.26 -10.91 15.44
CA ASN A 140 0.08 -12.05 16.29
C ASN A 140 -0.84 -13.26 16.01
N THR A 141 -0.87 -13.70 14.75
CA THR A 141 -1.56 -14.90 14.29
C THR A 141 -0.74 -15.59 13.19
N GLY A 142 -0.96 -16.89 13.00
CA GLY A 142 -0.44 -17.66 11.87
C GLY A 142 -1.38 -17.68 10.65
N SER A 143 -2.54 -17.04 10.73
CA SER A 143 -3.63 -17.16 9.76
C SER A 143 -4.09 -15.80 9.25
N TRP A 144 -4.16 -15.60 7.93
CA TRP A 144 -4.71 -14.37 7.35
C TRP A 144 -6.17 -14.18 7.70
N LYS A 145 -6.93 -15.27 7.85
CA LYS A 145 -8.37 -15.22 8.22
C LYS A 145 -8.62 -14.56 9.57
N GLU A 146 -7.65 -14.64 10.48
CA GLU A 146 -7.73 -14.14 11.85
C GLU A 146 -7.19 -12.71 12.00
N VAL A 147 -6.68 -12.10 10.93
CA VAL A 147 -6.18 -10.73 10.97
C VAL A 147 -7.28 -9.77 11.40
N ALA A 148 -7.05 -9.06 12.50
CA ALA A 148 -7.99 -8.15 13.12
C ALA A 148 -7.25 -7.03 13.87
N ALA A 149 -7.99 -6.05 14.40
CA ALA A 149 -7.40 -4.93 15.12
C ALA A 149 -6.77 -5.37 16.45
N GLU A 150 -7.39 -6.34 17.12
CA GLU A 150 -7.07 -6.81 18.46
C GLU A 150 -5.74 -7.56 18.51
N ASN A 151 -5.32 -8.15 17.40
CA ASN A 151 -4.05 -8.85 17.28
C ASN A 151 -3.03 -8.12 16.40
N GLY A 152 -3.32 -6.87 15.99
CA GLY A 152 -2.47 -6.05 15.15
C GLY A 152 -1.61 -5.06 15.93
N THR A 153 -0.31 -4.99 15.60
CA THR A 153 0.63 -4.00 16.11
C THR A 153 1.21 -3.20 14.95
N VAL A 154 1.05 -1.87 14.98
CA VAL A 154 1.67 -0.99 14.00
C VAL A 154 3.18 -0.93 14.25
N LEU A 155 3.97 -1.46 13.32
CA LEU A 155 5.43 -1.41 13.39
C LEU A 155 5.96 -0.04 12.97
N PHE A 156 5.42 0.52 11.88
CA PHE A 156 5.75 1.87 11.44
C PHE A 156 4.65 2.48 10.58
N PHE A 157 4.60 3.82 10.60
CA PHE A 157 3.85 4.62 9.65
C PHE A 157 4.79 5.67 9.05
N ASP A 158 4.93 5.68 7.73
CA ASP A 158 5.90 6.50 7.04
C ASP A 158 5.34 7.11 5.74
N TYR A 159 5.80 8.31 5.39
CA TYR A 159 5.37 9.00 4.17
C TYR A 159 6.36 10.10 3.77
N PRO A 160 6.37 10.55 2.49
CA PRO A 160 7.38 11.49 2.00
C PRO A 160 7.50 12.79 2.82
N GLY A 161 6.37 13.29 3.31
CA GLY A 161 6.30 14.54 4.09
C GLY A 161 7.03 14.49 5.43
N LYS A 162 7.25 13.32 6.04
CA LYS A 162 8.02 13.21 7.31
C LYS A 162 9.51 13.52 7.15
N HIS A 163 10.01 13.55 5.93
CA HIS A 163 11.44 13.64 5.61
C HIS A 163 11.81 14.90 4.83
N ARG A 164 10.86 15.83 4.69
CA ARG A 164 11.17 17.14 4.15
C ARG A 164 11.73 17.96 5.30
N THR A 165 13.02 18.22 5.28
CA THR A 165 13.59 19.30 6.08
C THR A 165 12.93 20.59 5.64
N VAL A 166 12.45 21.35 6.63
CA VAL A 166 11.96 22.73 6.45
C VAL A 166 13.13 23.60 6.03
#